data_AF-A0A962UYI9-F1
#
_entry.id   AF-A0A962UYI9-F1
#
_cell.length_a   1.000
_cell.length_b   1.000
_cell.length_c   1.000
_cell.angle_alpha   90.00
_cell.angle_beta   90.00
_cell.angle_gamma   90.00
#
_symmetry.space_group_name_H-M   'P 1'
#
loop_
_entity.id
_entity.type
_entity.pdbx_description
1 polymer ?
#
loop_
_entity_poly.entity_id
_entity_poly.type
_entity_poly.pdbx_seq_one_letter_code
_entity_poly.pdbx_strand_id
1 'polypeptide(L)' 'EFQLQSPPRLVIDIENARLQRNTHIDIDHAAVRNVRAASHPATARIVLDLALSEPVNYRITRRETGLLVSVWLQKNKA' A
#
# COMPACT_ATOMS: atom_id res chain seq x y z
N GLU A 1 -6.33 7.44 -4.04
CA GLU A 1 -5.15 6.54 -4.13
C GLU A 1 -4.45 6.77 -5.46
N PHE A 2 -3.16 6.46 -5.56
CA PHE A 2 -2.43 6.47 -6.84
C PHE A 2 -1.28 5.46 -6.83
N GLN A 3 -0.82 5.06 -8.01
CA GLN A 3 0.36 4.19 -8.18
C GLN A 3 1.55 4.98 -8.72
N LEU A 4 2.75 4.71 -8.20
CA LEU A 4 4.01 5.18 -8.76
C LEU A 4 4.73 4.00 -9.38
N GLN A 5 5.41 4.17 -10.51
CA GLN A 5 6.00 3.05 -11.27
C GLN A 5 7.51 2.84 -11.03
N SER A 6 8.21 3.82 -10.44
CA SER A 6 9.67 3.76 -10.24
C SER A 6 10.07 4.15 -8.81
N PRO A 7 10.30 3.19 -7.89
CA PRO A 7 9.84 1.81 -7.94
C PRO A 7 8.30 1.69 -7.82
N PRO A 8 7.70 0.54 -8.19
CA PRO A 8 6.27 0.32 -8.14
C PRO A 8 5.77 0.42 -6.70
N ARG A 9 4.81 1.32 -6.47
CA ARG A 9 4.25 1.63 -5.15
C ARG A 9 2.76 1.88 -5.26
N LEU A 10 2.00 1.33 -4.32
CA LEU A 10 0.62 1.76 -4.08
C LEU A 10 0.62 2.78 -2.95
N VAL A 11 0.14 3.99 -3.21
CA VAL A 11 0.07 5.08 -2.22
C VAL A 11 -1.39 5.35 -1.84
N ILE A 12 -1.64 5.33 -0.54
CA ILE A 12 -2.95 5.58 0.06
C ILE A 12 -2.78 6.74 1.04
N ASP A 13 -3.47 7.85 0.76
CA ASP A 13 -3.54 8.99 1.64
C ASP A 13 -4.85 8.95 2.42
N ILE A 14 -4.76 9.03 3.75
CA ILE A 14 -5.90 9.20 4.64
C ILE A 14 -5.94 10.67 5.05
N GLU A 15 -6.94 11.39 4.57
CA GLU A 15 -7.11 12.81 4.89
C GLU A 15 -7.42 13.02 6.37
N ASN A 16 -6.96 14.17 6.90
CA ASN A 16 -7.21 14.60 8.28
C ASN A 16 -6.76 13.58 9.34
N ALA A 17 -5.81 12.71 8.99
CA ALA A 17 -5.25 11.71 9.88
C ALA A 17 -3.79 12.03 10.20
N ARG A 18 -3.38 11.79 11.45
CA ARG A 18 -2.00 11.92 11.91
C ARG A 18 -1.59 10.65 12.63
N LEU A 19 -0.42 10.12 12.31
CA LEU A 19 0.12 8.95 12.99
C LEU A 19 0.85 9.39 14.25
N GLN A 20 0.70 8.63 15.33
CA GLN A 20 1.47 8.84 16.55
C GLN A 20 2.96 8.51 16.35
N ARG A 21 3.24 7.54 15.48
CA ARG A 21 4.60 7.15 15.10
C ARG A 21 4.62 6.67 13.65
N ASN A 22 5.75 6.85 12.99
CA ASN A 22 6.00 6.21 11.71
C ASN A 22 6.08 4.70 11.90
N THR A 23 5.63 3.95 10.89
CA THR A 23 5.61 2.51 10.89
C THR A 23 6.31 1.99 9.64
N HIS A 24 7.11 0.95 9.80
CA HIS A 24 7.72 0.20 8.72
C HIS A 24 7.59 -1.28 9.05
N ILE A 25 7.01 -2.05 8.14
CA ILE A 25 6.77 -3.48 8.30
C ILE A 25 7.33 -4.18 7.07
N ASP A 26 8.35 -5.01 7.26
CA ASP A 26 8.85 -5.89 6.21
C ASP A 26 7.85 -7.04 6.01
N ILE A 27 7.58 -7.35 4.74
CA ILE A 27 6.62 -8.37 4.34
C ILE A 27 7.34 -9.42 3.52
N ASP A 28 7.30 -10.67 3.97
CA ASP A 28 7.77 -11.82 3.19
C ASP A 28 6.65 -12.32 2.26
N HIS A 29 6.42 -11.58 1.18
CA HIS A 29 5.40 -11.94 0.18
C HIS A 29 5.83 -11.52 -1.23
N ALA A 30 5.49 -12.34 -2.23
CA ALA A 30 5.87 -12.11 -3.62
C ALA A 30 5.27 -10.84 -4.27
N ALA A 31 4.21 -10.27 -3.69
CA ALA A 31 3.54 -9.07 -4.23
C ALA A 31 3.96 -7.75 -3.55
N VAL A 32 4.31 -7.78 -2.27
CA VAL A 32 4.57 -6.60 -1.43
C VAL A 32 5.82 -6.87 -0.61
N ARG A 33 6.81 -5.97 -0.68
CA ARG A 33 8.08 -6.09 0.03
C ARG A 33 8.02 -5.48 1.43
N ASN A 34 7.36 -4.34 1.55
CA ASN A 34 7.17 -3.69 2.83
C ASN A 34 5.94 -2.78 2.80
N VAL A 35 5.46 -2.42 3.99
CA VAL A 35 4.44 -1.41 4.22
C VAL A 35 5.03 -0.31 5.08
N ARG A 36 4.92 0.93 4.60
CA ARG A 36 5.37 2.14 5.29
C ARG A 36 4.18 3.01 5.59
N ALA A 37 4.14 3.60 6.77
CA ALA A 37 3.15 4.60 7.13
C ALA A 37 3.84 5.77 7.84
N ALA A 38 3.58 6.98 7.37
CA ALA A 38 4.10 8.21 7.96
C ALA A 38 3.08 9.34 7.84
N SER A 39 3.15 10.31 8.74
CA SER A 39 2.44 11.58 8.55
C SER A 39 3.04 12.33 7.37
N HIS A 40 2.19 12.89 6.52
CA HIS A 40 2.54 13.65 5.33
C HIS A 40 1.58 14.83 5.23
N PRO A 41 2.05 16.09 5.28
CA PRO A 41 1.22 17.26 5.57
C PRO A 41 -0.18 17.01 6.18
N ALA A 42 -1.26 17.26 5.44
CA ALA A 42 -2.64 17.11 5.90
C ALA A 42 -3.18 15.65 5.87
N THR A 43 -2.31 14.66 5.70
CA THR A 43 -2.67 13.25 5.54
C THR A 43 -1.78 12.31 6.38
N ALA A 44 -2.29 11.11 6.62
CA ALA A 44 -1.46 9.96 6.92
C ALA A 44 -1.24 9.19 5.61
N ARG A 45 0.00 9.05 5.17
CA ARG A 45 0.35 8.35 3.94
C ARG A 45 0.80 6.94 4.26
N ILE A 46 0.13 5.98 3.64
CA ILE A 46 0.50 4.57 3.63
C ILE A 46 1.06 4.25 2.26
N VAL A 47 2.25 3.65 2.21
CA VAL A 47 2.95 3.24 1.00
C VAL A 47 3.18 1.73 1.08
N LEU A 48 2.67 1.00 0.11
CA LEU A 48 3.02 -0.40 -0.09
C LEU A 48 4.08 -0.45 -1.19
N ASP A 49 5.29 -0.88 -0.84
CA ASP A 49 6.35 -1.12 -1.82
C ASP A 49 6.07 -2.45 -2.51
N LEU A 50 5.74 -2.39 -3.79
CA LEU A 50 5.34 -3.56 -4.56
C LEU A 50 6.58 -4.28 -5.10
N ALA A 51 6.47 -5.59 -5.27
CA ALA A 51 7.52 -6.36 -5.91
C ALA A 51 7.63 -5.99 -7.40
N LEU A 52 8.86 -5.91 -7.90
CA LEU A 52 9.15 -5.59 -9.31
C LEU A 52 8.92 -6.77 -10.27
N SER A 53 8.89 -8.00 -9.74
CA SER A 53 8.94 -9.21 -10.56
C SER A 53 7.64 -9.53 -11.28
N GLU A 54 6.50 -9.05 -10.77
CA GLU A 54 5.18 -9.43 -11.29
C GLU A 54 4.18 -8.27 -11.16
N PRO A 55 3.28 -8.07 -12.13
CA PRO A 55 2.16 -7.14 -11.97
C PRO A 55 1.28 -7.55 -10.79
N VAL A 56 0.73 -6.57 -10.07
CA VAL A 56 -0.16 -6.80 -8.94
C VAL A 56 -1.51 -6.13 -9.16
N ASN A 57 -2.55 -6.80 -8.70
CA ASN A 57 -3.87 -6.21 -8.54
C ASN A 57 -4.06 -5.76 -7.08
N TYR A 58 -4.90 -4.76 -6.89
CA TYR A 58 -5.31 -4.34 -5.56
C TYR A 58 -6.80 -4.01 -5.50
N ARG A 59 -7.37 -4.12 -4.30
CA ARG A 59 -8.72 -3.65 -3.98
C ARG A 59 -8.70 -2.99 -2.62
N ILE A 60 -9.27 -1.79 -2.55
CA ILE A 60 -9.51 -1.07 -1.30
C ILE A 60 -10.98 -1.22 -0.96
N THR A 61 -11.29 -1.63 0.26
CA THR A 61 -12.66 -1.78 0.74
C THR A 61 -12.81 -1.07 2.06
N ARG A 62 -13.72 -0.09 2.12
CA ARG A 62 -14.12 0.53 3.39
C ARG A 62 -14.93 -0.47 4.21
N ARG A 63 -14.58 -0.57 5.49
CA ARG A 63 -15.27 -1.32 6.54
C ARG A 63 -15.68 -0.34 7.63
N GLU A 64 -16.55 -0.79 8.53
CA GLU A 64 -16.96 0.03 9.69
C GLU A 64 -15.76 0.47 10.53
N THR A 65 -14.75 -0.40 10.67
CA THR A 65 -13.57 -0.17 11.52
C THR A 65 -12.36 0.42 10.78
N GLY A 66 -12.45 0.66 9.47
CA GLY A 66 -11.33 1.21 8.71
C GLY A 66 -11.29 0.82 7.23
N LEU A 67 -10.08 0.72 6.69
CA LEU A 67 -9.83 0.35 5.30
C LEU A 67 -9.15 -1.01 5.24
N LEU A 68 -9.71 -1.94 4.46
CA LEU A 68 -9.06 -3.18 4.09
C LEU A 68 -8.43 -3.02 2.71
N VAL A 69 -7.12 -3.21 2.62
CA VAL A 69 -6.36 -3.18 1.36
C VAL A 69 -5.95 -4.62 1.03
N SER A 70 -6.57 -5.20 0.01
CA SER A 70 -6.21 -6.51 -0.51
C SER A 70 -5.27 -6.32 -1.70
N VAL A 71 -4.13 -7.03 -1.70
CA VAL A 71 -3.15 -7.01 -2.80
C VAL A 71 -2.85 -8.45 -3.19
N TRP A 72 -2.81 -8.75 -4.49
CA TRP A 72 -2.49 -10.08 -5.00
C TRP A 72 -1.77 -10.01 -6.34
N LEU A 73 -0.97 -11.04 -6.63
CA LEU A 73 -0.31 -11.17 -7.92
C LEU A 73 -1.35 -11.28 -9.03
N GLN A 74 -1.12 -10.58 -10.14
CA GLN A 74 -1.90 -10.77 -11.35
C GLN A 74 -1.54 -12.15 -11.92
N LYS A 75 -2.54 -13.03 -12.03
CA LYS A 75 -2.35 -14.28 -12.77
C LYS A 75 -2.22 -13.93 -14.24
N ASN A 76 -1.02 -14.08 -14.80
CA ASN A 76 -0.87 -14.13 -16.24
C ASN A 76 -1.57 -15.41 -16.71
N LYS A 77 -2.52 -15.28 -17.64
CA LYS A 77 -3.03 -16.45 -18.35
C LYS A 77 -1.86 -17.02 -19.15
N ALA A 78 -1.46 -18.25 -18.82
CA ALA A 78 -0.62 -19.07 -19.68
C ALA A 78 -1.35 -19.34 -21.00
#